data_AF-A0A0X7ABJ8-F1
#
_entry.id   AF-A0A0X7ABJ8-F1
#
_cell.length_a   1.000
_cell.length_b   1.000
_cell.length_c   1.000
_cell.angle_alpha   90.00
_cell.angle_beta   90.00
_cell.angle_gamma   90.00
#
_symmetry.space_group_name_H-M   'P 1'
#
loop_
_entity.id
_entity.type
_entity.pdbx_description
1 polymer ?
#
loop_
_entity_poly.entity_id
_entity_poly.type
_entity_poly.pdbx_seq_one_letter_code
_entity_poly.pdbx_strand_id
1 'polypeptide(L)'
;MVDIKDVIESKEMQDLVAALNALKQRWAPEHQATNHVRPTVLALVGKYKAKEILQVLLDNHEYYPGYKDVLAASFGGWLIMPRERRVREILMVHAALDHMQDAEWKLGEAELSLERDITARYILTSLDFLIEIYDCLGGYQAFAQNPSLELLWTTFERDEKSINTCVLAMRFLHHAIDRSSARGRPFLPSLNKAVLMLDVLKDKNPSFPYKEKYVSRSLLHQRWSQNKQTLALLYAASTIRINRKTLLQLILDGLFSYQNHQPYLDTWMRRTRYIAAHIFGRMTDTDLERKTVRLVGDGPATAFAPAKLNDIEAASFNEIFQKIIKE
;
A
#
# COMPACT_ATOMS: atom_id res chain seq x y z
N MET A 1 29.10 -16.85 35.92
CA MET A 1 27.95 -16.57 35.02
C MET A 1 26.91 -15.90 35.90
N VAL A 2 26.54 -14.66 35.63
CA VAL A 2 25.49 -13.98 36.40
C VAL A 2 24.17 -14.67 36.06
N ASP A 3 23.41 -15.13 37.06
CA ASP A 3 22.06 -15.63 36.82
C ASP A 3 21.18 -14.42 36.45
N ILE A 4 20.73 -14.39 35.21
CA ILE A 4 19.87 -13.31 34.69
C ILE A 4 18.58 -13.25 35.51
N LYS A 5 18.13 -14.37 36.07
CA LYS A 5 16.94 -14.43 36.90
C LYS A 5 17.11 -13.60 38.18
N ASP A 6 18.25 -13.71 38.85
CA ASP A 6 18.57 -12.92 40.05
C ASP A 6 18.59 -11.42 39.73
N VAL A 7 19.07 -11.03 38.54
CA VAL A 7 19.04 -9.63 38.08
C VAL A 7 17.62 -9.15 37.80
N ILE A 8 16.80 -9.96 37.12
CA ILE A 8 15.40 -9.60 36.79
C ILE A 8 14.54 -9.48 38.06
N GLU A 9 14.75 -10.37 39.04
CA GLU A 9 13.98 -10.40 40.29
C GLU A 9 14.52 -9.41 41.35
N SER A 10 15.67 -8.78 41.08
CA SER A 10 16.32 -7.82 41.99
C SER A 10 15.47 -6.58 42.27
N LYS A 11 15.70 -5.98 43.44
CA LYS A 11 15.06 -4.71 43.81
C LYS A 11 15.47 -3.59 42.87
N GLU A 12 16.74 -3.57 42.45
CA GLU A 12 17.29 -2.59 41.52
C GLU A 12 16.53 -2.60 40.18
N MET A 13 16.18 -3.78 39.66
CA MET A 13 15.37 -3.90 38.46
C MET A 13 13.94 -3.42 38.68
N GLN A 14 13.33 -3.73 39.83
CA GLN A 14 11.99 -3.25 40.17
C GLN A 14 11.94 -1.72 40.25
N ASP A 15 12.94 -1.10 40.89
CA ASP A 15 13.08 0.35 41.01
C ASP A 15 13.28 1.00 39.63
N LEU A 16 14.09 0.38 38.75
CA LEU A 16 14.27 0.82 37.36
C LEU A 16 12.96 0.76 36.56
N VAL A 17 12.22 -0.34 36.64
CA VAL A 17 10.94 -0.50 35.96
C VAL A 17 9.93 0.54 36.44
N ALA A 18 9.86 0.79 37.76
CA ALA A 18 9.00 1.82 38.33
C ALA A 18 9.36 3.21 37.80
N ALA A 19 10.65 3.56 37.75
CA ALA A 19 11.12 4.82 37.20
C ALA A 19 10.80 4.98 35.70
N LEU A 20 11.01 3.93 34.90
CA LEU A 20 10.67 3.94 33.47
C LEU A 20 9.17 4.10 33.24
N ASN A 21 8.34 3.44 34.05
CA ASN A 21 6.89 3.60 33.96
C ASN A 21 6.45 5.02 34.31
N ALA A 22 7.06 5.64 35.33
CA ALA A 22 6.80 7.04 35.66
C ALA A 22 7.23 8.00 34.53
N LEU A 23 8.37 7.75 33.88
CA LEU A 23 8.81 8.52 32.71
C LEU A 23 7.83 8.37 31.55
N LYS A 24 7.36 7.15 31.26
CA LYS A 24 6.38 6.90 30.20
C LYS A 24 5.07 7.64 30.46
N GLN A 25 4.53 7.58 31.67
CA GLN A 25 3.30 8.27 32.03
C GLN A 25 3.40 9.79 31.83
N ARG A 26 4.58 10.37 32.00
CA ARG A 26 4.80 11.81 31.88
C ARG A 26 5.17 12.27 30.47
N TRP A 27 5.93 11.47 29.73
CA TRP A 27 6.62 11.92 28.53
C TRP A 27 6.36 11.07 27.29
N ALA A 28 5.84 9.86 27.42
CA ALA A 28 5.49 9.09 26.24
C ALA A 28 4.28 9.73 25.56
N PRO A 29 4.18 9.64 24.22
CA PRO A 29 2.98 10.06 23.49
C PRO A 29 1.74 9.43 24.14
N GLU A 30 0.62 10.16 24.22
CA GLU A 30 -0.61 9.62 24.82
C GLU A 30 -0.99 8.30 24.14
N HIS A 31 -0.95 7.20 24.89
CA HIS A 31 -1.34 5.89 24.38
C HIS A 31 -2.85 5.80 24.41
N GLN A 32 -3.49 6.22 23.32
CA GLN A 32 -4.92 6.02 23.13
C GLN A 32 -5.12 4.65 22.44
N ALA A 33 -6.12 3.87 22.89
CA ALA A 33 -6.36 2.42 22.66
C ALA A 33 -5.43 1.41 23.34
N THR A 34 -5.87 0.86 24.47
CA THR A 34 -5.36 -0.41 25.04
C THR A 34 -6.04 -1.66 24.45
N ASN A 35 -7.18 -1.49 23.77
CA ASN A 35 -7.94 -2.59 23.16
C ASN A 35 -7.84 -2.52 21.64
N HIS A 36 -6.76 -3.06 21.08
CA HIS A 36 -6.58 -3.15 19.64
C HIS A 36 -6.02 -4.52 19.23
N VAL A 37 -6.10 -4.83 17.93
CA VAL A 37 -5.51 -6.07 17.38
C VAL A 37 -4.09 -5.78 16.94
N ARG A 38 -3.13 -6.63 17.32
CA ARG A 38 -1.72 -6.45 16.96
C ARG A 38 -1.50 -6.38 15.44
N PRO A 39 -0.60 -5.52 14.93
CA PRO A 39 -0.33 -5.41 13.50
C PRO A 39 0.07 -6.74 12.84
N THR A 40 0.89 -7.53 13.54
CA THR A 40 1.34 -8.85 13.09
C THR A 40 0.20 -9.87 12.99
N VAL A 41 -0.80 -9.79 13.88
CA VAL A 41 -2.01 -10.62 13.80
C VAL A 41 -2.86 -10.27 12.58
N LEU A 42 -2.95 -8.98 12.23
CA LEU A 42 -3.68 -8.54 11.03
C LEU A 42 -2.96 -8.92 9.74
N ALA A 43 -1.63 -8.77 9.71
CA ALA A 43 -0.83 -8.88 8.50
C ALA A 43 -0.23 -10.27 8.22
N LEU A 44 0.10 -11.04 9.27
CA LEU A 44 0.95 -12.24 9.15
C LEU A 44 0.27 -13.52 9.63
N VAL A 45 -0.69 -13.42 10.56
CA VAL A 45 -1.39 -14.59 11.11
C VAL A 45 -2.62 -14.95 10.27
N GLY A 46 -2.55 -16.14 9.66
CA GLY A 46 -3.64 -16.70 8.85
C GLY A 46 -3.84 -15.96 7.53
N LYS A 47 -5.10 -15.70 7.16
CA LYS A 47 -5.43 -14.91 5.97
C LYS A 47 -5.18 -13.42 6.25
N TYR A 48 -4.58 -12.75 5.26
CA TYR A 48 -4.32 -11.31 5.32
C TYR A 48 -5.63 -10.51 5.47
N LYS A 49 -5.71 -9.69 6.51
CA LYS A 49 -6.92 -8.96 6.92
C LYS A 49 -6.98 -7.55 6.31
N ALA A 50 -7.00 -7.49 4.97
CA ALA A 50 -6.88 -6.22 4.24
C ALA A 50 -7.98 -5.21 4.58
N LYS A 51 -9.21 -5.68 4.82
CA LYS A 51 -10.35 -4.81 5.16
C LYS A 51 -10.15 -4.18 6.53
N GLU A 52 -9.78 -4.98 7.50
CA GLU A 52 -9.56 -4.58 8.88
C GLU A 52 -8.38 -3.62 8.96
N ILE A 53 -7.28 -3.90 8.26
CA ILE A 53 -6.13 -2.99 8.16
C ILE A 53 -6.56 -1.66 7.56
N LEU A 54 -7.29 -1.68 6.44
CA LEU A 54 -7.77 -0.46 5.81
C LEU A 54 -8.70 0.34 6.74
N GLN A 55 -9.56 -0.33 7.51
CA GLN A 55 -10.39 0.33 8.52
C GLN A 55 -9.55 1.05 9.57
N VAL A 56 -8.49 0.41 10.08
CA VAL A 56 -7.59 1.04 11.05
C VAL A 56 -6.84 2.24 10.45
N LEU A 57 -6.43 2.14 9.17
CA LEU A 57 -5.78 3.26 8.47
C LEU A 57 -6.75 4.42 8.17
N LEU A 58 -8.05 4.17 8.08
CA LEU A 58 -9.05 5.22 7.83
C LEU A 58 -9.63 5.79 9.13
N ASP A 59 -9.49 5.08 10.24
CA ASP A 59 -9.93 5.52 11.55
C ASP A 59 -9.07 6.70 12.02
N ASN A 60 -9.71 7.67 12.68
CA ASN A 60 -9.02 8.80 13.32
C ASN A 60 -8.47 8.43 14.69
N HIS A 61 -8.76 7.22 15.19
CA HIS A 61 -8.23 6.74 16.45
C HIS A 61 -6.70 6.75 16.46
N GLU A 62 -6.13 7.32 17.52
CA GLU A 62 -4.69 7.30 17.77
C GLU A 62 -4.33 5.96 18.42
N TYR A 63 -3.18 5.42 18.03
CA TYR A 63 -2.59 4.19 18.56
C TYR A 63 -1.17 4.52 19.02
N TYR A 64 -0.47 3.57 19.64
CA TYR A 64 0.94 3.78 19.96
C TYR A 64 1.78 4.11 18.69
N PRO A 65 2.86 4.91 18.82
CA PRO A 65 3.69 5.33 17.70
C PRO A 65 4.15 4.16 16.80
N GLY A 66 4.15 4.34 15.49
CA GLY A 66 4.57 3.33 14.51
C GLY A 66 3.53 2.24 14.21
N TYR A 67 2.44 2.11 14.98
CA TYR A 67 1.38 1.12 14.75
C TYR A 67 0.79 1.20 13.33
N LYS A 68 0.33 2.40 12.92
CA LYS A 68 -0.30 2.60 11.61
C LYS A 68 0.71 2.59 10.46
N ASP A 69 1.94 3.02 10.69
CA ASP A 69 2.98 3.01 9.65
C ASP A 69 3.36 1.59 9.24
N VAL A 70 3.53 0.69 10.21
CA VAL A 70 3.80 -0.73 9.93
C VAL A 70 2.62 -1.38 9.18
N LEU A 71 1.39 -1.06 9.57
CA LEU A 71 0.19 -1.52 8.84
C LEU A 71 0.09 -0.94 7.42
N ALA A 72 0.42 0.34 7.23
CA ALA A 72 0.43 0.99 5.93
C ALA A 72 1.46 0.34 4.98
N ALA A 73 2.68 0.10 5.47
CA ALA A 73 3.71 -0.59 4.70
C ALA A 73 3.28 -2.01 4.33
N SER A 74 2.68 -2.74 5.27
CA SER A 74 2.08 -4.05 5.01
C SER A 74 1.00 -4.00 3.92
N PHE A 75 0.12 -2.99 3.98
CA PHE A 75 -0.96 -2.78 3.02
C PHE A 75 -0.43 -2.43 1.63
N GLY A 76 0.60 -1.59 1.55
CA GLY A 76 1.33 -1.31 0.31
C GLY A 76 1.90 -2.58 -0.32
N GLY A 77 2.59 -3.39 0.47
CA GLY A 77 3.12 -4.69 0.05
C GLY A 77 2.04 -5.66 -0.43
N TRP A 78 0.91 -5.71 0.27
CA TRP A 78 -0.23 -6.53 -0.13
C TRP A 78 -0.88 -6.05 -1.44
N LEU A 79 -0.95 -4.74 -1.68
CA LEU A 79 -1.56 -4.20 -2.89
C LEU A 79 -0.81 -4.61 -4.14
N ILE A 80 0.51 -4.54 -4.09
CA ILE A 80 1.39 -4.93 -5.20
C ILE A 80 1.46 -6.46 -5.30
N MET A 81 1.65 -7.15 -4.18
CA MET A 81 1.81 -8.60 -4.09
C MET A 81 0.84 -9.25 -3.09
N PRO A 82 -0.45 -9.45 -3.44
CA PRO A 82 -1.43 -9.98 -2.51
C PRO A 82 -1.11 -11.38 -1.98
N ARG A 83 -0.33 -12.15 -2.75
CA ARG A 83 0.01 -13.55 -2.47
C ARG A 83 1.36 -13.72 -1.78
N GLU A 84 2.25 -12.73 -1.86
CA GLU A 84 3.60 -12.85 -1.31
C GLU A 84 3.65 -12.31 0.12
N ARG A 85 3.62 -13.20 1.09
CA ARG A 85 3.75 -12.84 2.51
C ARG A 85 5.08 -12.16 2.79
N ARG A 86 6.16 -12.63 2.17
CA ARG A 86 7.51 -12.15 2.42
C ARG A 86 7.69 -10.66 2.09
N VAL A 87 7.04 -10.17 1.03
CA VAL A 87 7.07 -8.75 0.64
C VAL A 87 6.46 -7.89 1.75
N ARG A 88 5.33 -8.31 2.30
CA ARG A 88 4.68 -7.58 3.40
C ARG A 88 5.54 -7.56 4.66
N GLU A 89 6.16 -8.69 5.00
CA GLU A 89 7.07 -8.78 6.15
C GLU A 89 8.26 -7.85 6.01
N ILE A 90 8.94 -7.86 4.84
CA ILE A 90 10.11 -7.02 4.61
C ILE A 90 9.75 -5.54 4.73
N LEU A 91 8.63 -5.11 4.13
CA LEU A 91 8.17 -3.72 4.21
C LEU A 91 7.73 -3.33 5.63
N MET A 92 7.11 -4.25 6.38
CA MET A 92 6.81 -4.03 7.80
C MET A 92 8.08 -3.83 8.63
N VAL A 93 9.14 -4.60 8.37
CA VAL A 93 10.44 -4.43 9.06
C VAL A 93 11.10 -3.10 8.71
N HIS A 94 11.06 -2.68 7.43
CA HIS A 94 11.57 -1.36 7.04
C HIS A 94 10.80 -0.22 7.72
N ALA A 95 9.46 -0.27 7.74
CA ALA A 95 8.66 0.72 8.46
C ALA A 95 8.94 0.73 9.97
N ALA A 96 9.23 -0.44 10.55
CA ALA A 96 9.61 -0.53 11.95
C ALA A 96 11.00 0.08 12.23
N LEU A 97 11.98 -0.15 11.33
CA LEU A 97 13.30 0.48 11.39
C LEU A 97 13.22 1.99 11.25
N ASP A 98 12.44 2.49 10.28
CA ASP A 98 12.23 3.92 10.09
C ASP A 98 11.61 4.57 11.34
N HIS A 99 10.64 3.89 11.96
CA HIS A 99 10.05 4.38 13.22
C HIS A 99 11.07 4.50 14.36
N MET A 100 11.92 3.47 14.53
CA MET A 100 12.99 3.48 15.55
C MET A 100 14.05 4.55 15.23
N GLN A 101 14.40 4.71 13.95
CA GLN A 101 15.33 5.72 13.50
C GLN A 101 14.81 7.14 13.75
N ASP A 102 13.53 7.39 13.49
CA ASP A 102 12.87 8.67 13.77
C ASP A 102 12.85 8.98 15.26
N ALA A 103 12.69 7.96 16.12
CA ALA A 103 12.77 8.11 17.57
C ALA A 103 14.18 8.57 18.01
N GLU A 104 15.23 7.99 17.44
CA GLU A 104 16.63 8.41 17.69
C GLU A 104 16.88 9.85 17.18
N TRP A 105 16.42 10.17 15.97
CA TRP A 105 16.61 11.49 15.37
C TRP A 105 15.91 12.61 16.13
N LYS A 106 14.77 12.34 16.78
CA LYS A 106 14.09 13.32 17.66
C LYS A 106 14.95 13.77 18.85
N LEU A 107 15.94 12.98 19.25
CA LEU A 107 16.88 13.34 20.30
C LEU A 107 18.06 14.19 19.79
N GLY A 108 18.15 14.45 18.48
CA GLY A 108 19.21 15.24 17.84
C GLY A 108 20.55 14.51 17.71
N GLU A 109 21.54 15.17 17.13
CA GLU A 109 22.89 14.65 16.96
C GLU A 109 23.68 14.78 18.27
N ALA A 110 23.97 13.65 18.93
CA ALA A 110 24.85 13.59 20.09
C ALA A 110 25.45 12.18 20.23
N GLU A 111 26.49 12.04 21.07
CA GLU A 111 27.07 10.74 21.41
C GLU A 111 26.04 9.82 22.09
N LEU A 112 26.25 8.51 21.96
CA LEU A 112 25.43 7.51 22.62
C LEU A 112 25.58 7.64 24.14
N SER A 113 24.45 7.81 24.84
CA SER A 113 24.38 7.74 26.30
C SER A 113 23.23 6.83 26.73
N LEU A 114 23.29 6.33 27.96
CA LEU A 114 22.25 5.44 28.48
C LEU A 114 20.88 6.13 28.53
N GLU A 115 20.85 7.40 28.94
CA GLU A 115 19.63 8.21 29.00
C GLU A 115 19.01 8.38 27.62
N ARG A 116 19.85 8.56 26.59
CA ARG A 116 19.40 8.67 25.20
C ARG A 116 18.82 7.37 24.68
N ASP A 117 19.53 6.25 24.82
CA ASP A 117 19.01 4.93 24.37
C ASP A 117 17.71 4.57 25.11
N ILE A 118 17.65 4.81 26.44
CA ILE A 118 16.42 4.59 27.21
C ILE A 118 15.27 5.45 26.66
N THR A 119 15.53 6.72 26.38
CA THR A 119 14.50 7.65 25.89
C THR A 119 14.02 7.27 24.50
N ALA A 120 14.93 7.01 23.56
CA ALA A 120 14.57 6.62 22.20
C ALA A 120 13.81 5.28 22.19
N ARG A 121 14.33 4.28 22.89
CA ARG A 121 13.82 2.90 22.82
C ARG A 121 12.56 2.68 23.64
N TYR A 122 12.51 3.17 24.88
CA TYR A 122 11.40 2.84 25.79
C TYR A 122 10.36 3.93 25.91
N ILE A 123 10.69 5.19 25.60
CA ILE A 123 9.76 6.32 25.70
C ILE A 123 9.19 6.69 24.32
N LEU A 124 10.06 6.96 23.34
CA LEU A 124 9.64 7.45 22.02
C LEU A 124 9.16 6.34 21.08
N THR A 125 9.86 5.20 21.04
CA THR A 125 9.44 4.02 20.26
C THR A 125 8.24 3.30 20.90
N SER A 126 8.09 3.38 22.23
CA SER A 126 7.12 2.64 23.05
C SER A 126 7.46 1.16 23.28
N LEU A 127 7.15 0.68 24.49
CA LEU A 127 7.26 -0.73 24.85
C LEU A 127 6.20 -1.58 24.14
N ASP A 128 5.01 -1.03 23.88
CA ASP A 128 3.95 -1.73 23.15
C ASP A 128 4.41 -2.04 21.72
N PHE A 129 5.08 -1.09 21.07
CA PHE A 129 5.73 -1.32 19.78
C PHE A 129 6.77 -2.44 19.86
N LEU A 130 7.63 -2.41 20.88
CA LEU A 130 8.68 -3.42 21.03
C LEU A 130 8.09 -4.83 21.21
N ILE A 131 7.02 -4.97 21.99
CA ILE A 131 6.37 -6.26 22.24
C ILE A 131 5.57 -6.73 21.02
N GLU A 132 4.76 -5.86 20.42
CA GLU A 132 3.75 -6.27 19.45
C GLU A 132 4.24 -6.25 18.00
N ILE A 133 5.31 -5.50 17.71
CA ILE A 133 5.89 -5.36 16.38
C ILE A 133 7.31 -5.88 16.36
N TYR A 134 8.24 -5.28 17.12
CA TYR A 134 9.66 -5.61 17.01
C TYR A 134 9.92 -7.09 17.32
N ASP A 135 9.51 -7.57 18.49
CA ASP A 135 9.72 -8.97 18.91
C ASP A 135 8.96 -9.94 17.98
N CYS A 136 7.71 -9.61 17.67
CA CYS A 136 6.86 -10.43 16.80
C CYS A 136 7.35 -10.53 15.34
N LEU A 137 8.14 -9.57 14.86
CA LEU A 137 8.79 -9.61 13.54
C LEU A 137 10.12 -10.38 13.55
N GLY A 138 10.58 -10.84 14.72
CA GLY A 138 11.84 -11.58 14.90
C GLY A 138 12.97 -10.74 15.50
N GLY A 139 12.65 -9.55 16.01
CA GLY A 139 13.56 -8.68 16.76
C GLY A 139 14.87 -8.39 16.03
N TYR A 140 15.96 -8.37 16.80
CA TYR A 140 17.29 -8.01 16.31
C TYR A 140 17.71 -8.83 15.07
N GLN A 141 17.46 -10.14 15.08
CA GLN A 141 17.88 -11.01 13.98
C GLN A 141 17.18 -10.66 12.67
N ALA A 142 15.86 -10.46 12.72
CA ALA A 142 15.10 -10.12 11.52
C ALA A 142 15.53 -8.76 10.95
N PHE A 143 15.87 -7.80 11.82
CA PHE A 143 16.22 -6.44 11.42
C PHE A 143 17.65 -6.39 10.85
N ALA A 144 18.59 -7.14 11.43
CA ALA A 144 19.95 -7.26 10.93
C ALA A 144 20.06 -8.03 9.60
N GLN A 145 19.14 -8.96 9.35
CA GLN A 145 19.14 -9.82 8.15
C GLN A 145 18.12 -9.37 7.10
N ASN A 146 17.37 -8.28 7.34
CA ASN A 146 16.35 -7.82 6.41
C ASN A 146 17.01 -7.36 5.11
N PRO A 147 16.57 -7.85 3.93
CA PRO A 147 17.11 -7.37 2.67
C PRO A 147 16.85 -5.87 2.51
N SER A 148 17.80 -5.18 1.85
CA SER A 148 17.59 -3.80 1.46
C SER A 148 16.37 -3.69 0.55
N LEU A 149 15.78 -2.50 0.54
CA LEU A 149 14.74 -2.16 -0.41
C LEU A 149 15.20 -2.49 -1.84
N GLU A 150 16.36 -2.01 -2.28
CA GLU A 150 16.90 -2.29 -3.63
C GLU A 150 16.95 -3.79 -3.99
N LEU A 151 17.37 -4.65 -3.07
CA LEU A 151 17.40 -6.10 -3.28
C LEU A 151 15.99 -6.70 -3.38
N LEU A 152 15.02 -6.17 -2.63
CA LEU A 152 13.61 -6.47 -2.82
C LEU A 152 13.24 -6.14 -4.27
N TRP A 153 13.42 -4.89 -4.72
CA TRP A 153 12.97 -4.45 -6.05
C TRP A 153 13.60 -5.18 -7.23
N THR A 154 14.88 -5.51 -7.17
CA THR A 154 15.52 -6.33 -8.22
C THR A 154 14.83 -7.68 -8.40
N THR A 155 14.27 -8.24 -7.33
CA THR A 155 13.50 -9.48 -7.37
C THR A 155 12.09 -9.30 -7.97
N PHE A 156 11.53 -8.08 -7.92
CA PHE A 156 10.11 -7.81 -8.25
C PHE A 156 9.87 -6.89 -9.46
N GLU A 157 10.90 -6.47 -10.21
CA GLU A 157 10.76 -5.57 -11.37
C GLU A 157 9.71 -6.04 -12.40
N ARG A 158 9.56 -7.37 -12.56
CA ARG A 158 8.56 -7.98 -13.47
C ARG A 158 7.12 -7.59 -13.12
N ASP A 159 6.85 -7.32 -11.87
CA ASP A 159 5.51 -7.06 -11.39
C ASP A 159 5.08 -5.60 -11.51
N GLU A 160 6.03 -4.68 -11.44
CA GLU A 160 5.76 -3.27 -11.73
C GLU A 160 5.20 -3.12 -13.16
N LYS A 161 5.84 -3.76 -14.16
CA LYS A 161 5.36 -3.75 -15.55
C LYS A 161 3.94 -4.32 -15.66
N SER A 162 3.66 -5.37 -14.91
CA SER A 162 2.34 -6.00 -14.90
C SER A 162 1.26 -5.08 -14.32
N ILE A 163 1.56 -4.40 -13.20
CA ILE A 163 0.67 -3.43 -12.56
C ILE A 163 0.44 -2.23 -13.48
N ASN A 164 1.50 -1.67 -14.05
CA ASN A 164 1.43 -0.54 -14.98
C ASN A 164 0.61 -0.89 -16.24
N THR A 165 0.71 -2.14 -16.73
CA THR A 165 -0.14 -2.61 -17.85
C THR A 165 -1.62 -2.68 -17.44
N CYS A 166 -1.94 -3.16 -16.23
CA CYS A 166 -3.31 -3.17 -15.72
C CYS A 166 -3.88 -1.75 -15.57
N VAL A 167 -3.06 -0.82 -15.05
CA VAL A 167 -3.40 0.60 -14.90
C VAL A 167 -3.66 1.25 -16.27
N LEU A 168 -2.82 0.95 -17.26
CA LEU A 168 -3.02 1.43 -18.63
C LEU A 168 -4.34 0.91 -19.23
N ALA A 169 -4.62 -0.39 -19.06
CA ALA A 169 -5.87 -0.99 -19.50
C ALA A 169 -7.09 -0.33 -18.82
N MET A 170 -7.04 -0.11 -17.50
CA MET A 170 -8.08 0.61 -16.75
C MET A 170 -8.26 2.04 -17.25
N ARG A 171 -7.17 2.75 -17.55
CA ARG A 171 -7.20 4.09 -18.11
C ARG A 171 -7.91 4.15 -19.47
N PHE A 172 -7.61 3.19 -20.35
CA PHE A 172 -8.31 3.07 -21.63
C PHE A 172 -9.81 2.80 -21.46
N LEU A 173 -10.19 1.91 -20.55
CA LEU A 173 -11.61 1.64 -20.27
C LEU A 173 -12.31 2.88 -19.71
N HIS A 174 -11.67 3.62 -18.82
CA HIS A 174 -12.22 4.85 -18.25
C HIS A 174 -12.46 5.91 -19.34
N HIS A 175 -11.47 6.16 -20.21
CA HIS A 175 -11.63 7.05 -21.37
C HIS A 175 -12.78 6.62 -22.28
N ALA A 176 -12.91 5.31 -22.53
CA ALA A 176 -13.96 4.79 -23.40
C ALA A 176 -15.36 5.00 -22.81
N ILE A 177 -15.52 4.72 -21.52
CA ILE A 177 -16.76 4.91 -20.79
C ILE A 177 -17.18 6.38 -20.80
N ASP A 178 -16.28 7.29 -20.44
CA ASP A 178 -16.59 8.72 -20.33
C ASP A 178 -16.99 9.29 -21.69
N ARG A 179 -16.22 8.96 -22.73
CA ARG A 179 -16.49 9.44 -24.09
C ARG A 179 -17.75 8.86 -24.70
N SER A 180 -18.10 7.61 -24.39
CA SER A 180 -19.35 6.99 -24.85
C SER A 180 -20.56 7.58 -24.14
N SER A 181 -20.45 7.77 -22.82
CA SER A 181 -21.51 8.39 -21.99
C SER A 181 -21.82 9.81 -22.46
N ALA A 182 -20.79 10.60 -22.79
CA ALA A 182 -20.96 11.94 -23.37
C ALA A 182 -21.69 11.95 -24.73
N ARG A 183 -21.71 10.83 -25.45
CA ARG A 183 -22.42 10.65 -26.73
C ARG A 183 -23.79 9.97 -26.56
N GLY A 184 -24.24 9.75 -25.32
CA GLY A 184 -25.49 9.05 -25.02
C GLY A 184 -25.51 7.57 -25.42
N ARG A 185 -24.34 6.95 -25.61
CA ARG A 185 -24.24 5.53 -26.02
C ARG A 185 -23.74 4.67 -24.85
N PRO A 186 -24.38 3.53 -24.57
CA PRO A 186 -23.87 2.59 -23.58
C PRO A 186 -22.57 1.96 -24.08
N PHE A 187 -21.51 2.02 -23.28
CA PHE A 187 -20.28 1.25 -23.52
C PHE A 187 -20.16 0.17 -22.47
N LEU A 188 -20.07 -1.08 -22.93
CA LEU A 188 -19.83 -2.23 -22.05
C LEU A 188 -18.32 -2.49 -21.96
N PRO A 189 -17.62 -2.07 -20.89
CA PRO A 189 -16.19 -2.32 -20.71
C PRO A 189 -15.87 -3.81 -20.56
N SER A 190 -14.73 -4.23 -21.12
CA SER A 190 -14.17 -5.57 -20.89
C SER A 190 -12.65 -5.54 -21.03
N LEU A 191 -11.95 -6.46 -20.36
CA LEU A 191 -10.50 -6.57 -20.52
C LEU A 191 -10.12 -6.83 -21.98
N ASN A 192 -10.90 -7.64 -22.71
CA ASN A 192 -10.67 -7.90 -24.13
C ASN A 192 -10.69 -6.62 -24.96
N LYS A 193 -11.59 -5.66 -24.66
CA LYS A 193 -11.61 -4.36 -25.35
C LYS A 193 -10.37 -3.51 -25.03
N ALA A 194 -9.87 -3.56 -23.79
CA ALA A 194 -8.62 -2.89 -23.44
C ALA A 194 -7.40 -3.54 -24.13
N VAL A 195 -7.40 -4.87 -24.26
CA VAL A 195 -6.36 -5.62 -24.98
C VAL A 195 -6.29 -5.20 -26.45
N LEU A 196 -7.42 -4.98 -27.13
CA LEU A 196 -7.41 -4.49 -28.53
C LEU A 196 -6.66 -3.16 -28.67
N MET A 197 -6.80 -2.26 -27.69
CA MET A 197 -6.09 -0.98 -27.68
C MET A 197 -4.60 -1.15 -27.41
N LEU A 198 -4.23 -2.10 -26.54
CA LEU A 198 -2.84 -2.45 -26.26
C LEU A 198 -2.17 -3.15 -27.45
N ASP A 199 -2.88 -4.01 -28.17
CA ASP A 199 -2.37 -4.70 -29.35
C ASP A 199 -2.06 -3.70 -30.48
N VAL A 200 -2.94 -2.71 -30.71
CA VAL A 200 -2.64 -1.61 -31.65
C VAL A 200 -1.45 -0.79 -31.18
N LEU A 201 -1.38 -0.46 -29.89
CA LEU A 201 -0.25 0.28 -29.34
C LEU A 201 1.07 -0.45 -29.58
N LYS A 202 1.09 -1.77 -29.39
CA LYS A 202 2.25 -2.65 -29.57
C LYS A 202 2.63 -2.85 -31.03
N ASP A 203 1.66 -3.18 -31.88
CA ASP A 203 1.93 -3.69 -33.23
C ASP A 203 2.09 -2.56 -34.26
N LYS A 204 1.42 -1.41 -34.05
CA LYS A 204 1.45 -0.27 -34.99
C LYS A 204 2.41 0.85 -34.62
N ASN A 205 3.07 0.78 -33.45
CA ASN A 205 4.00 1.82 -33.01
C ASN A 205 5.36 1.19 -32.63
N PRO A 206 6.20 0.83 -33.60
CA PRO A 206 7.49 0.17 -33.33
C PRO A 206 8.45 1.02 -32.50
N SER A 207 8.33 2.35 -32.58
CA SER A 207 9.12 3.30 -31.78
C SER A 207 8.64 3.43 -30.34
N PHE A 208 7.45 2.92 -30.02
CA PHE A 208 6.94 2.90 -28.67
C PHE A 208 7.60 1.75 -27.90
N PRO A 209 8.24 2.00 -26.74
CA PRO A 209 8.96 0.98 -25.97
C PRO A 209 8.00 0.06 -25.22
N TYR A 210 7.12 -0.64 -25.95
CA TYR A 210 6.07 -1.45 -25.37
C TYR A 210 6.65 -2.59 -24.53
N LYS A 211 7.61 -3.34 -25.08
CA LYS A 211 8.22 -4.51 -24.42
C LYS A 211 9.01 -4.13 -23.16
N GLU A 212 9.51 -2.90 -23.09
CA GLU A 212 10.22 -2.40 -21.92
C GLU A 212 9.27 -2.04 -20.78
N LYS A 213 8.09 -1.50 -21.12
CA LYS A 213 7.15 -0.91 -20.15
C LYS A 213 5.95 -1.79 -19.79
N TYR A 214 5.55 -2.70 -20.67
CA TYR A 214 4.29 -3.43 -20.58
C TYR A 214 4.47 -4.92 -20.84
N VAL A 215 3.52 -5.70 -20.33
CA VAL A 215 3.55 -7.16 -20.42
C VAL A 215 2.73 -7.69 -21.60
N SER A 216 2.94 -8.98 -21.89
CA SER A 216 2.14 -9.70 -22.88
C SER A 216 0.67 -9.83 -22.45
N ARG A 217 -0.19 -10.08 -23.44
CA ARG A 217 -1.63 -10.34 -23.23
C ARG A 217 -1.87 -11.44 -22.20
N SER A 218 -1.17 -12.58 -22.30
CA SER A 218 -1.36 -13.71 -21.37
C SER A 218 -1.06 -13.32 -19.93
N LEU A 219 0.04 -12.58 -19.70
CA LEU A 219 0.42 -12.14 -18.36
C LEU A 219 -0.54 -11.07 -17.82
N LEU A 220 -1.04 -10.17 -18.67
CA LEU A 220 -2.09 -9.22 -18.30
C LEU A 220 -3.37 -9.93 -17.82
N HIS A 221 -3.87 -10.90 -18.59
CA HIS A 221 -5.06 -11.68 -18.20
C HIS A 221 -4.85 -12.43 -16.88
N GLN A 222 -3.68 -13.07 -16.73
CA GLN A 222 -3.32 -13.76 -15.50
C GLN A 222 -3.34 -12.80 -14.30
N ARG A 223 -2.65 -11.66 -14.40
CA ARG A 223 -2.56 -10.68 -13.31
C ARG A 223 -3.89 -10.02 -13.00
N TRP A 224 -4.68 -9.66 -14.02
CA TRP A 224 -6.03 -9.13 -13.83
C TRP A 224 -6.93 -10.10 -13.05
N SER A 225 -6.91 -11.38 -13.43
CA SER A 225 -7.71 -12.41 -12.76
C SER A 225 -7.26 -12.70 -11.33
N GLN A 226 -5.94 -12.72 -11.09
CA GLN A 226 -5.37 -12.98 -9.77
C GLN A 226 -5.56 -11.82 -8.79
N ASN A 227 -5.62 -10.58 -9.28
CA ASN A 227 -5.58 -9.36 -8.47
C ASN A 227 -6.88 -8.55 -8.52
N LYS A 228 -8.02 -9.18 -8.86
CA LYS A 228 -9.33 -8.50 -8.95
C LYS A 228 -9.64 -7.58 -7.76
N GLN A 229 -9.24 -7.97 -6.55
CA GLN A 229 -9.50 -7.22 -5.32
C GLN A 229 -8.65 -5.95 -5.15
N THR A 230 -7.51 -5.81 -5.85
CA THR A 230 -6.60 -4.65 -5.72
C THR A 230 -6.62 -3.73 -6.94
N LEU A 231 -7.18 -4.16 -8.08
CA LEU A 231 -7.17 -3.39 -9.33
C LEU A 231 -7.72 -1.96 -9.19
N ALA A 232 -8.88 -1.78 -8.54
CA ALA A 232 -9.46 -0.46 -8.36
C ALA A 232 -8.64 0.42 -7.40
N LEU A 233 -8.00 -0.17 -6.39
CA LEU A 233 -7.09 0.55 -5.49
C LEU A 233 -5.84 1.02 -6.24
N LEU A 234 -5.21 0.15 -7.03
CA LEU A 234 -4.03 0.47 -7.84
C LEU A 234 -4.33 1.56 -8.88
N TYR A 235 -5.47 1.44 -9.58
CA TYR A 235 -5.87 2.44 -10.56
C TYR A 235 -6.21 3.79 -9.89
N ALA A 236 -6.93 3.79 -8.77
CA ALA A 236 -7.18 5.02 -8.02
C ALA A 236 -5.87 5.68 -7.57
N ALA A 237 -4.93 4.90 -7.03
CA ALA A 237 -3.62 5.39 -6.58
C ALA A 237 -2.82 6.04 -7.73
N SER A 238 -2.92 5.52 -8.95
CA SER A 238 -2.25 6.11 -10.13
C SER A 238 -2.76 7.51 -10.50
N THR A 239 -3.91 7.92 -9.97
CA THR A 239 -4.55 9.20 -10.30
C THR A 239 -4.33 10.28 -9.24
N ILE A 240 -3.80 9.90 -8.08
CA ILE A 240 -3.54 10.81 -6.96
C ILE A 240 -2.10 11.28 -7.05
N ARG A 241 -1.89 12.59 -7.20
CA ARG A 241 -0.56 13.19 -7.27
C ARG A 241 -0.13 13.71 -5.90
N ILE A 242 1.09 13.38 -5.54
CA ILE A 242 1.77 13.81 -4.32
C ILE A 242 3.13 14.34 -4.76
N ASN A 243 3.26 15.67 -4.79
CA ASN A 243 4.40 16.36 -5.39
C ASN A 243 4.62 15.92 -6.85
N ARG A 244 5.79 15.34 -7.16
CA ARG A 244 6.17 14.90 -8.51
C ARG A 244 5.82 13.43 -8.80
N LYS A 245 5.37 12.66 -7.81
CA LYS A 245 5.01 11.25 -7.93
C LYS A 245 3.50 11.05 -7.77
N THR A 246 3.01 9.91 -8.23
CA THR A 246 1.66 9.43 -7.89
C THR A 246 1.70 8.58 -6.63
N LEU A 247 0.57 8.43 -5.94
CA LEU A 247 0.45 7.51 -4.82
C LEU A 247 0.84 6.08 -5.23
N LEU A 248 0.47 5.66 -6.45
CA LEU A 248 0.89 4.36 -6.97
C LEU A 248 2.42 4.25 -7.07
N GLN A 249 3.11 5.27 -7.57
CA GLN A 249 4.57 5.26 -7.65
C GLN A 249 5.20 5.18 -6.26
N LEU A 250 4.66 5.89 -5.27
CA LEU A 250 5.15 5.81 -3.89
C LEU A 250 4.95 4.41 -3.29
N ILE A 251 3.81 3.77 -3.56
CA ILE A 251 3.56 2.38 -3.15
C ILE A 251 4.54 1.42 -3.87
N LEU A 252 4.71 1.60 -5.18
CA LEU A 252 5.62 0.78 -5.97
C LEU A 252 7.06 0.96 -5.51
N ASP A 253 7.48 2.16 -5.12
CA ASP A 253 8.83 2.45 -4.60
C ASP A 253 9.02 2.02 -3.12
N GLY A 254 7.98 1.50 -2.48
CA GLY A 254 8.01 1.11 -1.06
C GLY A 254 8.01 2.26 -0.07
N LEU A 255 7.73 3.47 -0.54
CA LEU A 255 7.77 4.70 0.25
C LEU A 255 6.41 5.06 0.87
N PHE A 256 5.40 4.19 0.73
CA PHE A 256 4.07 4.42 1.30
C PHE A 256 4.06 4.19 2.82
N SER A 257 3.99 5.28 3.58
CA SER A 257 3.79 5.30 5.03
C SER A 257 2.48 5.97 5.43
N TYR A 258 1.99 5.69 6.64
CA TYR A 258 0.78 6.36 7.15
C TYR A 258 1.07 7.83 7.43
N GLN A 259 2.17 8.13 8.13
CA GLN A 259 2.56 9.48 8.53
C GLN A 259 2.57 10.48 7.37
N ASN A 260 3.08 10.08 6.20
CA ASN A 260 3.22 10.99 5.06
C ASN A 260 2.00 10.97 4.12
N HIS A 261 1.17 9.94 4.16
CA HIS A 261 0.13 9.72 3.15
C HIS A 261 -1.30 9.65 3.70
N GLN A 262 -1.48 9.72 5.02
CA GLN A 262 -2.79 9.79 5.69
C GLN A 262 -3.75 10.80 5.04
N PRO A 263 -3.33 12.03 4.66
CA PRO A 263 -4.24 13.02 4.07
C PRO A 263 -4.88 12.57 2.75
N TYR A 264 -4.29 11.59 2.06
CA TYR A 264 -4.76 11.12 0.76
C TYR A 264 -5.65 9.87 0.85
N LEU A 265 -5.75 9.22 2.02
CA LEU A 265 -6.46 7.93 2.16
C LEU A 265 -7.96 8.05 1.86
N ASP A 266 -8.64 9.10 2.35
CA ASP A 266 -10.06 9.30 2.05
C ASP A 266 -10.29 9.51 0.54
N THR A 267 -9.50 10.39 -0.08
CA THR A 267 -9.57 10.61 -1.54
C THR A 267 -9.33 9.32 -2.30
N TRP A 268 -8.37 8.51 -1.86
CA TRP A 268 -8.08 7.21 -2.45
C TRP A 268 -9.29 6.28 -2.40
N MET A 269 -9.93 6.14 -1.24
CA MET A 269 -11.11 5.29 -1.10
C MET A 269 -12.30 5.78 -1.91
N ARG A 270 -12.57 7.10 -1.93
CA ARG A 270 -13.67 7.67 -2.73
C ARG A 270 -13.48 7.42 -4.22
N ARG A 271 -12.25 7.53 -4.73
CA ARG A 271 -11.93 7.22 -6.13
C ARG A 271 -12.03 5.73 -6.41
N THR A 272 -11.61 4.88 -5.48
CA THR A 272 -11.78 3.42 -5.61
C THR A 272 -13.25 3.01 -5.67
N ARG A 273 -14.11 3.59 -4.83
CA ARG A 273 -15.57 3.38 -4.89
C ARG A 273 -16.16 3.86 -6.22
N TYR A 274 -15.70 5.02 -6.72
CA TYR A 274 -16.10 5.49 -8.05
C TYR A 274 -15.71 4.52 -9.16
N ILE A 275 -14.48 3.98 -9.15
CA ILE A 275 -14.05 2.97 -10.13
C ILE A 275 -14.93 1.71 -10.05
N ALA A 276 -15.25 1.26 -8.84
CA ALA A 276 -16.11 0.09 -8.64
C ALA A 276 -17.48 0.29 -9.31
N ALA A 277 -18.13 1.43 -9.07
CA ALA A 277 -19.44 1.71 -9.64
C ALA A 277 -19.40 2.08 -11.14
N HIS A 278 -18.47 2.95 -11.54
CA HIS A 278 -18.43 3.55 -12.88
C HIS A 278 -17.79 2.63 -13.92
N ILE A 279 -16.78 1.84 -13.53
CA ILE A 279 -16.08 0.93 -14.44
C ILE A 279 -16.53 -0.50 -14.21
N PHE A 280 -16.31 -1.03 -12.99
CA PHE A 280 -16.55 -2.46 -12.73
C PHE A 280 -18.03 -2.84 -12.74
N GLY A 281 -18.93 -1.98 -12.25
CA GLY A 281 -20.38 -2.21 -12.29
C GLY A 281 -20.96 -2.25 -13.71
N ARG A 282 -20.19 -1.83 -14.72
CA ARG A 282 -20.55 -1.95 -16.14
C ARG A 282 -19.88 -3.13 -16.84
N MET A 283 -18.95 -3.83 -16.18
CA MET A 283 -18.30 -5.02 -16.72
C MET A 283 -19.18 -6.25 -16.49
N THR A 284 -19.05 -7.26 -17.36
CA THR A 284 -19.71 -8.56 -17.16
C THR A 284 -19.15 -9.35 -15.96
N ASP A 285 -17.91 -9.06 -15.57
CA ASP A 285 -17.22 -9.69 -14.44
C ASP A 285 -17.62 -9.05 -13.11
N THR A 286 -18.74 -9.50 -12.54
CA THR A 286 -19.31 -8.99 -11.28
C THR A 286 -18.41 -9.20 -10.06
N ASP A 287 -17.40 -10.09 -10.16
CA ASP A 287 -16.41 -10.28 -9.08
C ASP A 287 -15.63 -9.01 -8.78
N LEU A 288 -15.33 -8.19 -9.81
CA LEU A 288 -14.50 -7.00 -9.66
C LEU A 288 -15.16 -5.98 -8.73
N GLU A 289 -16.40 -5.63 -9.03
CA GLU A 289 -17.20 -4.74 -8.20
C GLU A 289 -17.41 -5.32 -6.80
N ARG A 290 -17.91 -6.56 -6.71
CA ARG A 290 -18.22 -7.22 -5.44
C ARG A 290 -17.00 -7.30 -4.51
N LYS A 291 -15.83 -7.69 -5.03
CA LYS A 291 -14.59 -7.80 -4.23
C LYS A 291 -14.09 -6.42 -3.81
N THR A 292 -14.20 -5.42 -4.69
CA THR A 292 -13.79 -4.05 -4.36
C THR A 292 -14.68 -3.46 -3.27
N VAL A 293 -16.01 -3.51 -3.42
CA VAL A 293 -16.96 -2.97 -2.42
C VAL A 293 -16.82 -3.68 -1.08
N ARG A 294 -16.66 -5.01 -1.06
CA ARG A 294 -16.43 -5.76 0.19
C ARG A 294 -15.18 -5.29 0.95
N LEU A 295 -14.15 -4.85 0.22
CA LEU A 295 -12.88 -4.39 0.77
C LEU A 295 -12.96 -2.94 1.27
N VAL A 296 -13.41 -2.00 0.43
CA VAL A 296 -13.42 -0.57 0.77
C VAL A 296 -14.62 -0.14 1.60
N GLY A 297 -15.65 -0.99 1.68
CA GLY A 297 -16.89 -0.71 2.38
C GLY A 297 -17.71 0.42 1.76
N ASP A 298 -18.81 0.75 2.41
CA ASP A 298 -19.71 1.81 1.99
C ASP A 298 -19.10 3.20 2.21
N GLY A 299 -19.62 4.20 1.49
CA GLY A 299 -19.19 5.58 1.60
C GLY A 299 -19.31 6.36 0.29
N PRO A 300 -19.01 7.66 0.30
CA PRO A 300 -19.10 8.48 -0.88
C PRO A 300 -18.12 8.02 -1.96
N ALA A 301 -18.56 8.13 -3.21
CA ALA A 301 -17.72 7.99 -4.39
C ALA A 301 -17.41 9.38 -4.96
N THR A 302 -16.17 9.60 -5.39
CA THR A 302 -15.76 10.87 -6.01
C THR A 302 -15.36 10.60 -7.46
N ALA A 303 -16.13 11.17 -8.39
CA ALA A 303 -15.80 11.13 -9.80
C ALA A 303 -14.48 11.85 -10.09
N PHE A 304 -13.72 11.33 -11.05
CA PHE A 304 -12.48 11.93 -11.53
C PHE A 304 -12.27 11.59 -12.99
N ALA A 305 -11.57 12.46 -13.72
CA ALA A 305 -11.22 12.18 -15.11
C ALA A 305 -9.99 11.26 -15.21
N PRO A 306 -9.93 10.35 -16.19
CA PRO A 306 -8.73 9.57 -16.44
C PRO A 306 -7.55 10.46 -16.82
N ALA A 307 -6.33 10.05 -16.44
CA ALA A 307 -5.12 10.72 -16.86
C ALA A 307 -5.04 10.83 -18.39
N LYS A 308 -4.53 11.96 -18.90
CA LYS A 308 -4.38 12.19 -20.34
C LYS A 308 -3.53 11.07 -20.97
N LEU A 309 -3.96 10.62 -22.14
CA LEU A 309 -3.17 9.75 -23.00
C LEU A 309 -2.11 10.61 -23.71
N ASN A 310 -0.90 10.07 -23.91
CA ASN A 310 0.06 10.71 -24.82
C ASN A 310 -0.40 10.55 -26.28
N ASP A 311 0.26 11.23 -27.21
CA ASP A 311 -0.18 11.28 -28.62
C ASP A 311 -0.29 9.89 -29.27
N ILE A 312 0.66 8.99 -28.98
CA ILE A 312 0.70 7.62 -29.50
C ILE A 312 -0.44 6.78 -28.90
N GLU A 313 -0.64 6.87 -27.59
CA GLU A 313 -1.73 6.20 -26.87
C GLU A 313 -3.10 6.72 -27.33
N ALA A 314 -3.23 8.02 -27.54
CA ALA A 314 -4.46 8.66 -28.00
C ALA A 314 -4.81 8.25 -29.44
N ALA A 315 -3.82 8.19 -30.34
CA ALA A 315 -4.01 7.70 -31.70
C ALA A 315 -4.48 6.24 -31.70
N SER A 316 -3.81 5.37 -30.92
CA SER A 316 -4.15 3.95 -30.78
C SER A 316 -5.56 3.77 -30.18
N PHE A 317 -5.89 4.54 -29.15
CA PHE A 317 -7.22 4.56 -28.54
C PHE A 317 -8.30 4.98 -29.54
N ASN A 318 -8.07 6.07 -30.27
CA ASN A 318 -9.05 6.60 -31.23
C ASN A 318 -9.37 5.62 -32.35
N GLU A 319 -8.36 4.91 -32.88
CA GLU A 319 -8.54 3.93 -33.94
C GLU A 319 -9.51 2.81 -33.50
N ILE A 320 -9.26 2.25 -32.31
CA ILE A 320 -10.03 1.12 -31.80
C ILE A 320 -11.39 1.56 -31.24
N PHE A 321 -11.43 2.68 -30.53
CA PHE A 321 -12.67 3.21 -29.94
C PHE A 321 -13.74 3.47 -30.99
N GLN A 322 -13.37 3.97 -32.18
CA GLN A 322 -14.30 4.18 -33.28
C GLN A 322 -14.84 2.87 -33.88
N LYS A 323 -14.06 1.78 -33.82
CA LYS A 323 -14.50 0.45 -34.26
C LYS A 323 -15.46 -0.16 -33.25
N ILE A 324 -15.10 -0.13 -31.97
CA ILE A 324 -15.86 -0.78 -30.88
C ILE A 324 -17.22 -0.11 -30.58
N ILE A 325 -17.41 1.17 -30.89
CA ILE A 325 -18.71 1.87 -30.66
C ILE A 325 -19.68 1.76 -31.83
N LYS A 326 -19.22 1.29 -33.00
CA LYS A 326 -20.08 1.03 -34.15
C LYS A 326 -20.68 -0.37 -34.13
N GLU A 327 -20.04 -1.30 -33.42
CA GLU A 327 -20.52 -2.65 -33.11
C GLU A 327 -21.44 -2.64 -31.88
#